data_AF-A0AAV6YPT7-F1
#
_entry.id   AF-A0AAV6YPT7-F1
#
_cell.length_a   1.000
_cell.length_b   1.000
_cell.length_c   1.000
_cell.angle_alpha   90.00
_cell.angle_beta   90.00
_cell.angle_gamma   90.00
#
_symmetry.space_group_name_H-M   'P 1'
#
loop_
_entity.id
_entity.type
_entity.pdbx_description
1 polymer ?
#
loop_
_entity_poly.entity_id
_entity_poly.type
_entity_poly.pdbx_seq_one_letter_code
_entity_poly.pdbx_strand_id
1 'polypeptide(L)'
;DATCLLNSGIIHITCTGFQKETLYYLRNSGSSLNEEIPDGYNRCLVAGLLSPRLADIQPTSLTQEEQLQAVLSAAVETSSISLLTRCIKQWIAEEQPRSAPNLRFVLEWTWDKVVLTKKDFDRLCSPLFDGSCNFIDSQTLQSLQHCQLRLSNLTTVLNCFRKEAKELTKQGLVDLSNKLSVTKLLSQYASVVLWFCRCGLLPDNPDEAMQLTRPYYNYQLMQHYYAERRKKLEHLSRGKWNTCSLMIDNMICQLGDRVEHLWKRDEGGTGKYPPATLH
;
A
#
# COMPACT_ATOMS: atom_id res chain seq x y z
N ASP A 1 2.43 4.60 -32.89
CA ASP A 1 3.79 5.01 -33.27
C ASP A 1 4.04 4.65 -34.73
N ALA A 2 4.59 5.58 -35.50
CA ALA A 2 4.91 5.41 -36.90
C ALA A 2 6.33 5.93 -37.15
N THR A 3 7.07 5.29 -38.05
CA THR A 3 8.38 5.78 -38.48
C THR A 3 8.30 6.06 -39.96
N CYS A 4 8.57 7.30 -40.35
CA CYS A 4 8.52 7.75 -41.73
C CYS A 4 9.95 8.05 -42.21
N LEU A 5 10.35 7.46 -43.33
CA LEU A 5 11.57 7.81 -44.03
C LEU A 5 11.26 8.91 -45.05
N LEU A 6 11.87 10.08 -44.89
CA LEU A 6 11.79 11.20 -45.83
C LEU A 6 13.15 11.42 -46.48
N ASN A 7 13.18 12.15 -47.60
CA ASN A 7 14.44 12.56 -48.24
C ASN A 7 15.33 13.43 -47.32
N SER A 8 14.76 14.00 -46.25
CA SER A 8 15.45 14.77 -45.21
C SER A 8 15.90 13.94 -44.00
N GLY A 9 15.55 12.65 -43.93
CA GLY A 9 15.92 11.77 -42.82
C GLY A 9 14.78 10.90 -42.29
N ILE A 10 15.04 10.19 -41.20
CA ILE A 10 14.07 9.34 -40.50
C ILE A 10 13.33 10.19 -39.47
N ILE A 11 12.00 10.24 -39.56
CA ILE A 11 11.12 10.84 -38.56
C ILE A 11 10.40 9.73 -37.79
N HIS A 12 10.57 9.69 -36.47
CA HIS A 12 9.75 8.88 -35.58
C HIS A 12 8.57 9.71 -35.07
N ILE A 13 7.35 9.30 -35.38
CA ILE A 13 6.10 9.88 -34.90
C ILE A 13 5.56 8.98 -33.79
N THR A 14 5.71 9.39 -32.54
CA THR A 14 5.05 8.74 -31.42
C THR A 14 3.68 9.37 -31.20
N CYS A 15 2.61 8.60 -31.30
CA CYS A 15 1.28 9.08 -30.92
C CYS A 15 1.11 8.73 -29.45
N THR A 16 1.20 9.73 -28.57
CA THR A 16 0.83 9.53 -27.17
C THR A 16 -0.66 9.24 -27.13
N GLY A 17 -1.02 7.97 -26.89
CA GLY A 17 -2.43 7.60 -26.76
C GLY A 17 -3.13 8.49 -25.74
N PHE A 18 -4.40 8.82 -25.99
CA PHE A 18 -5.17 9.78 -25.19
C PHE A 18 -5.07 9.53 -23.68
N GLN A 19 -5.04 8.26 -23.25
CA GLN A 19 -4.81 7.90 -21.85
C GLN A 19 -3.49 8.44 -21.27
N LYS A 20 -2.37 8.35 -21.99
CA LYS A 20 -1.07 8.92 -21.55
C LYS A 20 -1.13 10.44 -21.47
N GLU A 21 -1.82 11.08 -22.40
CA GLU A 21 -2.03 12.53 -22.38
C GLU A 21 -2.89 12.95 -21.19
N THR A 22 -3.97 12.22 -20.88
CA THR A 22 -4.77 12.44 -19.68
C THR A 22 -3.96 12.27 -18.40
N LEU A 23 -3.08 11.27 -18.32
CA LEU A 23 -2.19 11.11 -17.16
C LEU A 23 -1.18 12.26 -17.04
N TYR A 24 -0.64 12.72 -18.17
CA TYR A 24 0.22 13.90 -18.20
C TYR A 24 -0.54 15.14 -17.75
N TYR A 25 -1.77 15.32 -18.23
CA TYR A 25 -2.68 16.37 -17.78
C TYR A 25 -2.85 16.28 -16.27
N LEU A 26 -3.36 15.18 -15.70
CA LEU A 26 -3.57 15.04 -14.24
C LEU A 26 -2.29 15.34 -13.45
N ARG A 27 -1.12 14.92 -13.91
CA ARG A 27 0.14 15.19 -13.20
C ARG A 27 0.50 16.68 -13.19
N ASN A 28 0.14 17.40 -14.24
CA ASN A 28 0.53 18.78 -14.52
C ASN A 28 -0.61 19.80 -14.43
N SER A 29 -1.85 19.36 -14.20
CA SER A 29 -3.02 20.25 -14.06
C SER A 29 -2.72 21.29 -13.00
N GLY A 30 -3.07 22.53 -13.34
CA GLY A 30 -2.77 23.70 -12.55
C GLY A 30 -3.58 23.77 -11.26
N SER A 31 -3.48 24.91 -10.61
CA SER A 31 -4.11 25.21 -9.32
C SER A 31 -5.65 25.30 -9.40
N SER A 32 -6.25 25.51 -10.57
CA SER A 32 -7.69 25.77 -10.73
C SER A 32 -8.54 24.50 -10.81
N LEU A 33 -8.36 23.56 -9.89
CA LEU A 33 -9.08 22.27 -9.93
C LEU A 33 -10.59 22.44 -9.99
N ASN A 34 -11.19 23.40 -9.28
CA ASN A 34 -12.64 23.58 -9.27
C ASN A 34 -13.24 24.00 -10.63
N GLU A 35 -12.51 24.81 -11.40
CA GLU A 35 -12.94 25.21 -12.74
C GLU A 35 -12.66 24.09 -13.76
N GLU A 36 -11.67 23.25 -13.46
CA GLU A 36 -11.21 22.15 -14.30
C GLU A 36 -11.86 20.79 -13.97
N ILE A 37 -12.68 20.65 -12.91
CA ILE A 37 -13.29 19.37 -12.50
C ILE A 37 -14.07 18.71 -13.66
N PRO A 38 -14.98 19.41 -14.37
CA PRO A 38 -15.73 18.78 -15.46
C PRO A 38 -14.84 18.36 -16.62
N ASP A 39 -13.83 19.15 -16.98
CA ASP A 39 -12.86 18.80 -18.03
C ASP A 39 -12.01 17.60 -17.61
N GLY A 40 -11.49 17.61 -16.39
CA GLY A 40 -10.73 16.51 -15.81
C GLY A 40 -11.53 15.21 -15.74
N TYR A 41 -12.80 15.29 -15.34
CA TYR A 41 -13.72 14.15 -15.33
C TYR A 41 -13.92 13.58 -16.73
N ASN A 42 -14.27 14.42 -17.70
CA ASN A 42 -14.50 14.00 -19.08
C ASN A 42 -13.25 13.39 -19.71
N ARG A 43 -12.06 13.97 -19.48
CA ARG A 43 -10.79 13.38 -19.92
C ARG A 43 -10.58 12.01 -19.29
N CYS A 44 -10.81 11.86 -17.98
CA CYS A 44 -10.67 10.57 -17.32
C CYS A 44 -11.67 9.52 -17.84
N LEU A 45 -12.91 9.94 -18.14
CA LEU A 45 -13.95 9.09 -18.70
C LEU A 45 -13.54 8.56 -20.08
N VAL A 46 -13.18 9.47 -21.00
CA VAL A 46 -12.76 9.12 -22.37
C VAL A 46 -11.46 8.30 -22.38
N ALA A 47 -10.56 8.54 -21.43
CA ALA A 47 -9.33 7.76 -21.25
C ALA A 47 -9.53 6.38 -20.61
N GLY A 48 -10.76 6.03 -20.22
CA GLY A 48 -11.06 4.75 -19.55
C GLY A 48 -10.41 4.63 -18.17
N LEU A 49 -10.18 5.76 -17.47
CA LEU A 49 -9.54 5.79 -16.16
C LEU A 49 -10.55 5.77 -15.00
N LEU A 50 -11.83 5.93 -15.29
CA LEU A 50 -12.90 5.91 -14.29
C LEU A 50 -13.40 4.50 -14.02
N SER A 51 -14.10 4.35 -12.89
CA SER A 51 -14.80 3.10 -12.57
C SER A 51 -15.76 2.71 -13.69
N PRO A 52 -15.86 1.42 -14.08
CA PRO A 52 -16.82 0.97 -15.09
C PRO A 52 -18.27 1.37 -14.77
N ARG A 53 -18.61 1.53 -13.48
CA ARG A 53 -19.94 1.99 -13.04
C ARG A 53 -20.29 3.41 -13.49
N LEU A 54 -19.28 4.22 -13.81
CA LEU A 54 -19.45 5.60 -14.27
C LEU A 54 -19.44 5.72 -15.80
N ALA A 55 -19.15 4.63 -16.53
CA ALA A 55 -19.03 4.66 -17.98
C ALA A 55 -20.37 5.00 -18.67
N ASP A 56 -21.48 4.52 -18.11
CA ASP A 56 -22.82 4.68 -18.69
C ASP A 56 -23.59 5.89 -18.11
N ILE A 57 -22.99 6.63 -17.17
CA ILE A 57 -23.65 7.76 -16.49
C ILE A 57 -23.37 9.04 -17.26
N GLN A 58 -24.41 9.83 -17.51
CA GLN A 58 -24.25 11.14 -18.14
C GLN A 58 -23.49 12.09 -17.18
N PRO A 59 -22.42 12.78 -17.63
CA PRO A 59 -21.65 13.66 -16.76
C PRO A 59 -22.50 14.74 -16.07
N THR A 60 -23.53 15.23 -16.76
CA THR A 60 -24.47 16.26 -16.27
C THR A 60 -25.40 15.77 -15.15
N SER A 61 -25.54 14.47 -14.93
CA SER A 61 -26.32 13.93 -13.81
C SER A 61 -25.52 13.82 -12.52
N LEU A 62 -24.19 14.00 -12.58
CA LEU A 62 -23.31 13.96 -11.41
C LEU A 62 -23.10 15.36 -10.85
N THR A 63 -23.07 15.44 -9.53
CA THR A 63 -22.65 16.63 -8.80
C THR A 63 -21.15 16.89 -9.02
N GLN A 64 -20.69 18.12 -8.80
CA GLN A 64 -19.25 18.45 -8.88
C GLN A 64 -18.42 17.63 -7.88
N GLU A 65 -18.96 17.32 -6.71
CA GLU A 65 -18.30 16.51 -5.69
C GLU A 65 -18.10 15.05 -6.17
N GLU A 66 -19.09 14.46 -6.83
CA GLU A 66 -18.97 13.12 -7.42
C GLU A 66 -17.97 13.08 -8.58
N GLN A 67 -17.96 14.12 -9.43
CA GLN A 67 -16.97 14.25 -10.50
C GLN A 67 -15.55 14.39 -9.93
N LEU A 68 -15.38 15.24 -8.91
CA LEU A 68 -14.12 15.39 -8.20
C LEU A 68 -13.69 14.05 -7.58
N GLN A 69 -14.59 13.35 -6.88
CA GLN A 69 -14.32 12.04 -6.31
C GLN A 69 -13.81 11.03 -7.34
N ALA A 70 -14.39 11.05 -8.54
CA ALA A 70 -14.00 10.18 -9.65
C ALA A 70 -12.60 10.52 -10.16
N VAL A 71 -12.29 11.81 -10.34
CA VAL A 71 -10.96 12.29 -10.75
C VAL A 71 -9.89 11.97 -9.69
N LEU A 72 -10.17 12.22 -8.41
CA LEU A 72 -9.26 11.90 -7.30
C LEU A 72 -9.02 10.39 -7.21
N SER A 73 -10.06 9.58 -7.43
CA SER A 73 -9.92 8.12 -7.51
C SER A 73 -8.99 7.73 -8.65
N ALA A 74 -9.24 8.21 -9.88
CA ALA A 74 -8.38 7.94 -11.03
C ALA A 74 -6.92 8.37 -10.79
N ALA A 75 -6.70 9.52 -10.14
CA ALA A 75 -5.37 9.99 -9.79
C ALA A 75 -4.66 9.04 -8.78
N VAL A 76 -5.38 8.51 -7.79
CA VAL A 76 -4.84 7.50 -6.86
C VAL A 76 -4.58 6.17 -7.56
N GLU A 77 -5.46 5.71 -8.44
CA GLU A 77 -5.25 4.44 -9.17
C GLU A 77 -4.05 4.49 -10.12
N THR A 78 -3.78 5.66 -10.69
CA THR A 78 -2.75 5.85 -11.73
C THR A 78 -1.44 6.45 -11.19
N SER A 79 -1.32 6.58 -9.86
CA SER A 79 -0.20 7.25 -9.19
C SER A 79 0.05 8.68 -9.67
N SER A 80 -0.99 9.40 -10.07
CA SER A 80 -0.96 10.82 -10.42
C SER A 80 -1.14 11.71 -9.19
N ILE A 81 -0.42 11.40 -8.10
CA ILE A 81 -0.59 12.00 -6.77
C ILE A 81 -0.12 13.46 -6.70
N SER A 82 0.67 13.90 -7.69
CA SER A 82 1.04 15.32 -7.83
C SER A 82 -0.19 16.22 -7.97
N LEU A 83 -1.27 15.74 -8.59
CA LEU A 83 -2.55 16.45 -8.65
C LEU A 83 -3.06 16.77 -7.25
N LEU A 84 -3.29 15.72 -6.44
CA LEU A 84 -3.84 15.81 -5.08
C LEU A 84 -2.97 16.69 -4.18
N THR A 85 -1.66 16.45 -4.20
CA THR A 85 -0.73 17.20 -3.33
C THR A 85 -0.65 18.68 -3.71
N ARG A 86 -0.84 19.04 -4.98
CA ARG A 86 -0.87 20.44 -5.44
C ARG A 86 -2.14 21.14 -5.00
N CYS A 87 -3.32 20.53 -5.19
CA CYS A 87 -4.57 21.17 -4.74
C CYS A 87 -4.64 21.27 -3.21
N ILE A 88 -4.16 20.27 -2.46
CA ILE A 88 -4.06 20.39 -0.99
C ILE A 88 -3.21 21.61 -0.60
N LYS A 89 -2.01 21.76 -1.17
CA LYS A 89 -1.11 22.90 -0.87
C LYS A 89 -1.76 24.24 -1.17
N GLN A 90 -2.42 24.34 -2.31
CA GLN A 90 -3.07 25.56 -2.72
C GLN A 90 -4.28 25.88 -1.86
N TRP A 91 -5.19 24.93 -1.65
CA TRP A 91 -6.36 25.15 -0.81
C TRP A 91 -5.96 25.53 0.63
N ILE A 92 -4.82 25.05 1.13
CA ILE A 92 -4.24 25.50 2.41
C ILE A 92 -3.68 26.93 2.32
N ALA A 93 -3.08 27.31 1.19
CA ALA A 93 -2.52 28.65 0.97
C ALA A 93 -3.59 29.73 0.70
N GLU A 94 -4.75 29.34 0.18
CA GLU A 94 -5.90 30.23 -0.04
C GLU A 94 -6.51 30.70 1.28
N GLU A 95 -6.91 31.98 1.36
CA GLU A 95 -7.58 32.53 2.55
C GLU A 95 -8.89 31.80 2.83
N GLN A 96 -9.00 31.26 4.04
CA GLN A 96 -10.22 30.64 4.55
C GLN A 96 -11.33 31.69 4.65
N PRO A 97 -12.59 31.37 4.28
CA PRO A 97 -13.22 30.05 4.41
C PRO A 97 -13.52 29.28 3.11
N ARG A 98 -13.12 29.78 1.93
CA ARG A 98 -13.59 29.24 0.63
C ARG A 98 -13.11 27.82 0.35
N SER A 99 -11.94 27.44 0.83
CA SER A 99 -11.29 26.16 0.51
C SER A 99 -11.42 25.10 1.62
N ALA A 100 -11.85 25.48 2.83
CA ALA A 100 -12.09 24.55 3.95
C ALA A 100 -13.00 23.36 3.60
N PRO A 101 -14.11 23.53 2.86
CA PRO A 101 -14.94 22.39 2.47
C PRO A 101 -14.20 21.37 1.61
N ASN A 102 -13.38 21.83 0.65
CA ASN A 102 -12.60 20.94 -0.22
C ASN A 102 -11.53 20.19 0.57
N LEU A 103 -10.84 20.86 1.49
CA LEU A 103 -9.84 20.22 2.35
C LEU A 103 -10.47 19.15 3.25
N ARG A 104 -11.63 19.46 3.84
CA ARG A 104 -12.39 18.52 4.66
C ARG A 104 -12.84 17.32 3.83
N PHE A 105 -13.45 17.57 2.67
CA PHE A 105 -13.90 16.54 1.74
C PHE A 105 -12.76 15.61 1.34
N VAL A 106 -11.63 16.15 0.87
CA VAL A 106 -10.50 15.32 0.44
C VAL A 106 -9.89 14.52 1.58
N LEU A 107 -9.84 15.08 2.79
CA LEU A 107 -9.33 14.35 3.97
C LEU A 107 -10.28 13.20 4.37
N GLU A 108 -11.59 13.44 4.43
CA GLU A 108 -12.61 12.43 4.72
C GLU A 108 -12.61 11.34 3.64
N TRP A 109 -12.66 11.73 2.38
CA TRP A 109 -12.56 10.83 1.23
C TRP A 109 -11.29 9.97 1.25
N THR A 110 -10.13 10.57 1.54
CA THR A 110 -8.85 9.85 1.63
C THR A 110 -8.94 8.76 2.69
N TRP A 111 -9.52 9.08 3.85
CA TRP A 111 -9.67 8.12 4.93
C TRP A 111 -10.65 7.00 4.58
N ASP A 112 -11.79 7.32 3.96
CA ASP A 112 -12.76 6.33 3.51
C ASP A 112 -12.14 5.38 2.48
N LYS A 113 -11.30 5.89 1.58
CA LYS A 113 -10.54 5.06 0.63
C LYS A 113 -9.53 4.15 1.33
N VAL A 114 -8.88 4.58 2.41
CA VAL A 114 -8.02 3.72 3.22
C VAL A 114 -8.84 2.59 3.85
N VAL A 115 -10.00 2.90 4.45
CA VAL A 115 -10.88 1.91 5.08
C VAL A 115 -11.39 0.89 4.06
N LEU A 116 -11.82 1.35 2.87
CA LEU A 116 -12.26 0.46 1.80
C LEU A 116 -11.12 -0.42 1.28
N THR A 117 -9.94 0.16 1.04
CA THR A 117 -8.77 -0.60 0.57
C THR A 117 -8.32 -1.63 1.60
N LYS A 118 -8.40 -1.32 2.89
CA LYS A 118 -8.16 -2.30 3.97
C LYS A 118 -9.15 -3.46 3.89
N LYS A 119 -10.44 -3.19 3.73
CA LYS A 119 -11.46 -4.27 3.62
C LYS A 119 -11.20 -5.17 2.42
N ASP A 120 -10.88 -4.59 1.26
CA ASP A 120 -10.51 -5.34 0.06
C ASP A 120 -9.25 -6.19 0.29
N PHE A 121 -8.23 -5.60 0.91
CA PHE A 121 -6.98 -6.27 1.23
C PHE A 121 -7.16 -7.40 2.24
N ASP A 122 -7.95 -7.19 3.31
CA ASP A 122 -8.26 -8.21 4.32
C ASP A 122 -8.94 -9.42 3.64
N ARG A 123 -9.90 -9.18 2.73
CA ARG A 123 -10.57 -10.25 1.96
C ARG A 123 -9.60 -11.03 1.08
N LEU A 124 -8.63 -10.35 0.44
CA LEU A 124 -7.61 -11.02 -0.37
C LEU A 124 -6.63 -11.82 0.50
N CYS A 125 -6.39 -11.39 1.74
CA CYS A 125 -5.47 -12.03 2.65
C CYS A 125 -6.07 -13.26 3.35
N SER A 126 -7.36 -13.27 3.69
CA SER A 126 -7.96 -14.37 4.47
C SER A 126 -7.60 -15.77 3.92
N PRO A 127 -7.76 -16.05 2.61
CA PRO A 127 -7.44 -17.36 2.06
C PRO A 127 -5.95 -17.73 2.12
N LEU A 128 -5.07 -16.72 2.22
CA LEU A 128 -3.62 -16.94 2.22
C LEU A 128 -3.12 -17.53 3.54
N PHE A 129 -3.86 -17.32 4.64
CA PHE A 129 -3.45 -17.66 5.99
C PHE A 129 -4.32 -18.72 6.66
N ASP A 130 -5.48 -19.08 6.08
CA ASP A 130 -6.41 -20.06 6.66
C ASP A 130 -6.33 -21.46 6.02
N GLY A 131 -5.36 -21.67 5.13
CA GLY A 131 -5.15 -22.93 4.41
C GLY A 131 -6.18 -23.24 3.32
N SER A 132 -7.13 -22.33 3.04
CA SER A 132 -8.12 -22.53 1.97
C SER A 132 -7.57 -22.28 0.56
N CYS A 133 -6.41 -21.62 0.43
CA CYS A 133 -5.78 -21.29 -0.84
C CYS A 133 -4.59 -22.19 -1.14
N ASN A 134 -4.66 -22.98 -2.21
CA ASN A 134 -3.54 -23.83 -2.65
C ASN A 134 -2.51 -23.05 -3.50
N PHE A 135 -2.97 -22.09 -4.30
CA PHE A 135 -2.13 -21.31 -5.19
C PHE A 135 -2.68 -19.89 -5.37
N ILE A 136 -1.77 -18.92 -5.57
CA ILE A 136 -2.13 -17.54 -5.89
C ILE A 136 -2.12 -17.39 -7.41
N ASP A 137 -3.27 -17.07 -7.99
CA ASP A 137 -3.35 -16.75 -9.40
C ASP A 137 -2.81 -15.32 -9.69
N SER A 138 -2.56 -15.05 -10.98
CA SER A 138 -2.05 -13.74 -11.40
C SER A 138 -3.00 -12.58 -11.03
N GLN A 139 -4.30 -12.83 -11.04
CA GLN A 139 -5.32 -11.82 -10.74
C GLN A 139 -5.32 -11.40 -9.26
N THR A 140 -5.21 -12.37 -8.35
CA THR A 140 -5.10 -12.14 -6.91
C THR A 140 -3.80 -11.41 -6.59
N LEU A 141 -2.69 -11.81 -7.21
CA LEU A 141 -1.41 -11.13 -7.05
C LEU A 141 -1.46 -9.68 -7.54
N GLN A 142 -2.09 -9.42 -8.70
CA GLN A 142 -2.32 -8.07 -9.19
C GLN A 142 -3.22 -7.26 -8.24
N SER A 143 -4.27 -7.88 -7.70
CA SER A 143 -5.18 -7.22 -6.76
C SER A 143 -4.48 -6.82 -5.44
N LEU A 144 -3.57 -7.68 -4.94
CA LEU A 144 -2.72 -7.36 -3.78
C LEU A 144 -1.75 -6.21 -4.09
N GLN A 145 -1.10 -6.24 -5.27
CA GLN A 145 -0.23 -5.14 -5.73
C GLN A 145 -1.00 -3.82 -5.80
N HIS A 146 -2.24 -3.88 -6.29
CA HIS A 146 -3.09 -2.72 -6.41
C HIS A 146 -3.49 -2.13 -5.05
N CYS A 147 -3.82 -2.99 -4.08
CA CYS A 147 -4.07 -2.55 -2.71
C CYS A 147 -2.83 -1.88 -2.10
N GLN A 148 -1.64 -2.46 -2.31
CA GLN A 148 -0.37 -1.90 -1.82
C GLN A 148 -0.09 -0.52 -2.44
N LEU A 149 -0.29 -0.38 -3.76
CA LEU A 149 -0.10 0.89 -4.48
C LEU A 149 -1.07 1.96 -3.97
N ARG A 150 -2.35 1.63 -3.85
CA ARG A 150 -3.39 2.52 -3.31
C ARG A 150 -3.02 3.00 -1.90
N LEU A 151 -2.65 2.10 -1.00
CA LEU A 151 -2.26 2.46 0.37
C LEU A 151 -1.01 3.37 0.40
N SER A 152 -0.04 3.12 -0.48
CA SER A 152 1.16 3.95 -0.62
C SER A 152 0.82 5.36 -1.12
N ASN A 153 -0.03 5.44 -2.13
CA ASN A 153 -0.52 6.70 -2.70
C ASN A 153 -1.33 7.51 -1.66
N LEU A 154 -2.26 6.87 -0.95
CA LEU A 154 -3.04 7.50 0.13
C LEU A 154 -2.16 7.95 1.30
N THR A 155 -1.10 7.19 1.63
CA THR A 155 -0.08 7.61 2.60
C THR A 155 0.60 8.90 2.17
N THR A 156 0.90 9.07 0.88
CA THR A 156 1.48 10.31 0.33
C THR A 156 0.54 11.50 0.50
N VAL A 157 -0.76 11.31 0.24
CA VAL A 157 -1.79 12.33 0.43
C VAL A 157 -1.90 12.78 1.89
N LEU A 158 -2.00 11.83 2.83
CA LEU A 158 -2.06 12.13 4.27
C LEU A 158 -0.77 12.81 4.78
N ASN A 159 0.40 12.41 4.26
CA ASN A 159 1.66 13.10 4.56
C ASN A 159 1.67 14.55 4.06
N CYS A 160 1.03 14.83 2.92
CA CYS A 160 0.88 16.18 2.41
C CYS A 160 0.06 17.04 3.38
N PHE A 161 -1.11 16.55 3.82
CA PHE A 161 -1.89 17.24 4.86
C PHE A 161 -1.05 17.51 6.12
N ARG A 162 -0.31 16.51 6.61
CA ARG A 162 0.51 16.66 7.83
C ARG A 162 1.63 17.69 7.67
N LYS A 163 2.18 17.84 6.47
CA LYS A 163 3.27 18.78 6.19
C LYS A 163 2.76 20.21 6.04
N GLU A 164 1.64 20.37 5.36
CA GLU A 164 1.14 21.68 4.92
C GLU A 164 0.16 22.31 5.93
N ALA A 165 -0.65 21.50 6.63
CA ALA A 165 -1.65 21.99 7.58
C ALA A 165 -1.02 22.30 8.96
N LYS A 166 -0.41 23.48 9.09
CA LYS A 166 0.28 23.94 10.31
C LYS A 166 -0.69 24.42 11.40
N GLU A 167 -1.81 25.02 11.00
CA GLU A 167 -2.82 25.61 11.90
C GLU A 167 -3.95 24.62 12.21
N LEU A 168 -3.59 23.44 12.72
CA LEU A 168 -4.57 22.43 13.15
C LEU A 168 -4.83 22.52 14.65
N THR A 169 -6.07 22.23 15.05
CA THR A 169 -6.40 22.03 16.47
C THR A 169 -5.62 20.83 17.03
N LYS A 170 -5.38 20.81 18.35
CA LYS A 170 -4.71 19.66 19.00
C LYS A 170 -5.37 18.33 18.65
N GLN A 171 -6.71 18.30 18.64
CA GLN A 171 -7.47 17.12 18.27
C GLN A 171 -7.27 16.74 16.79
N GLY A 172 -7.28 17.72 15.88
CA GLY A 172 -7.04 17.50 14.45
C GLY A 172 -5.64 16.95 14.17
N LEU A 173 -4.62 17.41 14.90
CA LEU A 173 -3.25 16.88 14.79
C LEU A 173 -3.16 15.42 15.23
N VAL A 174 -3.79 15.06 16.36
CA VAL A 174 -3.80 13.69 16.87
C VAL A 174 -4.53 12.76 15.89
N ASP A 175 -5.71 13.18 15.42
CA ASP A 175 -6.50 12.40 14.45
C ASP A 175 -5.72 12.17 13.13
N LEU A 176 -5.14 13.22 12.55
CA LEU A 176 -4.33 13.10 11.34
C LEU A 176 -3.10 12.22 11.54
N SER A 177 -2.43 12.31 12.69
CA SER A 177 -1.29 11.46 13.05
C SER A 177 -1.67 9.99 13.16
N ASN A 178 -2.82 9.69 13.78
CA ASN A 178 -3.35 8.34 13.91
C ASN A 178 -3.71 7.76 12.54
N LYS A 179 -4.47 8.51 11.72
CA LYS A 179 -4.84 8.10 10.35
C LYS A 179 -3.60 7.79 9.51
N LEU A 180 -2.58 8.66 9.57
CA LEU A 180 -1.33 8.42 8.86
C LEU A 180 -0.58 7.19 9.37
N SER A 181 -0.50 7.00 10.69
CA SER A 181 0.19 5.85 11.29
C SER A 181 -0.48 4.54 10.88
N VAL A 182 -1.81 4.46 10.96
CA VAL A 182 -2.59 3.31 10.50
C VAL A 182 -2.35 3.04 9.01
N THR A 183 -2.41 4.07 8.17
CA THR A 183 -2.23 3.90 6.71
C THR A 183 -0.82 3.42 6.36
N LYS A 184 0.21 3.92 7.05
CA LYS A 184 1.59 3.45 6.91
C LYS A 184 1.75 1.98 7.31
N LEU A 185 1.18 1.59 8.44
CA LEU A 185 1.21 0.20 8.91
C LEU A 185 0.51 -0.73 7.91
N LEU A 186 -0.65 -0.33 7.38
CA LEU A 186 -1.35 -1.08 6.34
C LEU A 186 -0.52 -1.20 5.06
N SER A 187 0.09 -0.11 4.60
CA SER A 187 0.96 -0.12 3.40
C SER A 187 2.19 -1.02 3.58
N GLN A 188 2.81 -1.00 4.77
CA GLN A 188 3.91 -1.89 5.11
C GLN A 188 3.46 -3.34 5.15
N TYR A 189 2.35 -3.63 5.82
CA TYR A 189 1.79 -4.98 5.90
C TYR A 189 1.47 -5.53 4.50
N ALA A 190 0.80 -4.75 3.65
CA ALA A 190 0.54 -5.13 2.26
C ALA A 190 1.82 -5.39 1.45
N SER A 191 2.88 -4.62 1.69
CA SER A 191 4.18 -4.84 1.04
C SER A 191 4.84 -6.14 1.49
N VAL A 192 4.74 -6.49 2.78
CA VAL A 192 5.27 -7.75 3.35
C VAL A 192 4.49 -8.95 2.82
N VAL A 193 3.15 -8.91 2.84
CA VAL A 193 2.31 -10.00 2.30
C VAL A 193 2.59 -10.23 0.82
N LEU A 194 2.66 -9.15 0.04
CA LEU A 194 3.00 -9.25 -1.38
C LEU A 194 4.39 -9.84 -1.60
N TRP A 195 5.37 -9.50 -0.76
CA TRP A 195 6.70 -10.10 -0.80
C TRP A 195 6.66 -11.60 -0.48
N PHE A 196 5.93 -12.02 0.55
CA PHE A 196 5.73 -13.44 0.88
C PHE A 196 5.12 -14.21 -0.29
N CYS A 197 4.09 -13.64 -0.94
CA CYS A 197 3.48 -14.25 -2.12
C CYS A 197 4.48 -14.43 -3.27
N ARG A 198 5.29 -13.39 -3.56
CA ARG A 198 6.30 -13.43 -4.63
C ARG A 198 7.46 -14.39 -4.35
N CYS A 199 7.81 -14.55 -3.08
CA CYS A 199 8.81 -15.52 -2.64
C CYS A 199 8.25 -16.94 -2.49
N GLY A 200 6.96 -17.15 -2.70
CA GLY A 200 6.33 -18.46 -2.52
C GLY A 200 6.21 -18.91 -1.06
N LEU A 201 6.32 -17.97 -0.10
CA LEU A 201 6.08 -18.24 1.32
C LEU A 201 4.58 -18.24 1.66
N LEU A 202 3.73 -17.63 0.83
CA LEU A 202 2.28 -17.71 0.90
C LEU A 202 1.72 -18.24 -0.43
N PRO A 203 0.53 -18.88 -0.42
CA PRO A 203 -0.34 -19.16 0.72
C PRO A 203 0.24 -20.27 1.60
N ASP A 204 -0.16 -20.30 2.87
CA ASP A 204 0.19 -21.34 3.84
C ASP A 204 -0.41 -22.67 3.36
N ASN A 205 0.44 -23.63 2.98
CA ASN A 205 0.00 -24.92 2.47
C ASN A 205 0.65 -26.05 3.27
N PRO A 206 -0.14 -26.89 3.96
CA PRO A 206 0.37 -27.99 4.77
C PRO A 206 0.94 -29.15 3.92
N ASP A 207 0.60 -29.25 2.63
CA ASP A 207 1.04 -30.36 1.78
C ASP A 207 2.45 -30.13 1.20
N GLU A 208 3.43 -30.85 1.76
CA GLU A 208 4.84 -30.82 1.35
C GLU A 208 5.10 -31.26 -0.10
N ALA A 209 4.16 -31.97 -0.73
CA ALA A 209 4.33 -32.56 -2.05
C ALA A 209 4.41 -31.55 -3.22
N MET A 210 3.93 -30.30 -3.05
CA MET A 210 3.99 -29.26 -4.08
C MET A 210 5.24 -28.34 -3.96
N GLN A 211 6.18 -28.65 -3.07
CA GLN A 211 7.25 -27.72 -2.66
C GLN A 211 8.50 -27.66 -3.56
N LEU A 212 8.58 -28.44 -4.65
CA LEU A 212 9.80 -28.56 -5.46
C LEU A 212 10.31 -27.24 -6.09
N THR A 213 9.50 -26.18 -6.12
CA THR A 213 9.86 -24.84 -6.65
C THR A 213 9.80 -23.71 -5.62
N ARG A 214 9.44 -23.97 -4.35
CA ARG A 214 9.31 -22.94 -3.30
C ARG A 214 10.49 -22.96 -2.32
N PRO A 215 10.90 -21.82 -1.76
CA PRO A 215 11.80 -21.80 -0.60
C PRO A 215 11.17 -22.57 0.55
N TYR A 216 11.82 -23.64 1.00
CA TYR A 216 11.35 -24.45 2.12
C TYR A 216 11.85 -23.86 3.45
N TYR A 217 10.92 -23.59 4.36
CA TYR A 217 11.24 -23.22 5.73
C TYR A 217 11.62 -24.46 6.54
N ASN A 218 12.91 -24.81 6.54
CA ASN A 218 13.40 -25.95 7.31
C ASN A 218 13.53 -25.58 8.80
N TYR A 219 12.41 -25.71 9.53
CA TYR A 219 12.37 -25.39 10.95
C TYR A 219 13.41 -26.19 11.75
N GLN A 220 13.51 -27.50 11.53
CA GLN A 220 14.41 -28.37 12.31
C GLN A 220 15.87 -27.95 12.17
N LEU A 221 16.32 -27.69 10.93
CA LEU A 221 17.69 -27.26 10.67
C LEU A 221 17.99 -25.91 11.31
N MET A 222 17.08 -24.93 11.16
CA MET A 222 17.29 -23.60 11.73
C MET A 222 17.20 -23.62 13.26
N GLN A 223 16.24 -24.36 13.83
CA GLN A 223 16.10 -24.51 15.28
C GLN A 223 17.37 -25.10 15.88
N HIS A 224 17.92 -26.16 15.26
CA HIS A 224 19.16 -26.78 15.70
C HIS A 224 20.34 -25.80 15.63
N TYR A 225 20.50 -25.09 14.51
CA TYR A 225 21.55 -24.09 14.33
C TYR A 225 21.51 -22.99 15.40
N TYR A 226 20.34 -22.40 15.65
CA TYR A 226 20.19 -21.33 16.63
C TYR A 226 20.32 -21.85 18.07
N ALA A 227 19.82 -23.05 18.38
CA ALA A 227 20.01 -23.69 19.68
C ALA A 227 21.50 -23.91 19.99
N GLU A 228 22.25 -24.45 19.05
CA GLU A 228 23.70 -24.65 19.21
C GLU A 228 24.47 -23.34 19.35
N ARG A 229 24.05 -22.29 18.62
CA ARG A 229 24.68 -20.97 18.74
C ARG A 229 24.46 -20.36 20.13
N ARG A 230 23.25 -20.48 20.69
CA ARG A 230 22.94 -19.99 22.05
C ARG A 230 23.76 -20.75 23.10
N LYS A 231 23.82 -22.08 23.05
CA LYS A 231 24.65 -22.90 23.96
C LYS A 231 26.12 -22.48 23.92
N LYS A 232 26.70 -22.27 22.73
CA LYS A 232 28.09 -21.82 22.57
C LYS A 232 28.33 -20.46 23.25
N LEU A 233 27.40 -19.52 23.11
CA LEU A 233 27.51 -18.20 23.73
C LEU A 233 27.31 -18.25 25.26
N GLU A 234 26.41 -19.10 25.75
CA GLU A 234 26.24 -19.35 27.19
C GLU A 234 27.54 -19.90 27.82
N HIS A 235 28.18 -20.87 27.16
CA HIS A 235 29.48 -21.40 27.59
C HIS A 235 30.58 -20.34 27.59
N LEU A 236 30.70 -19.55 26.51
CA LEU A 236 31.74 -18.50 26.40
C LEU A 236 31.54 -17.37 27.41
N SER A 237 30.29 -17.02 27.71
CA SER A 237 29.96 -15.94 28.64
C SER A 237 30.06 -16.33 30.11
N ARG A 238 30.25 -17.61 30.44
CA ARG A 238 30.30 -18.13 31.83
C ARG A 238 29.09 -17.67 32.67
N GLY A 239 27.91 -17.60 32.05
CA GLY A 239 26.69 -17.14 32.72
C GLY A 239 26.61 -15.63 32.98
N LYS A 240 27.53 -14.81 32.45
CA LYS A 240 27.51 -13.35 32.61
C LYS A 240 26.69 -12.61 31.55
N TRP A 241 26.35 -13.25 30.42
CA TRP A 241 25.46 -12.64 29.43
C TRP A 241 24.00 -13.03 29.68
N ASN A 242 23.14 -12.01 29.61
CA ASN A 242 21.70 -12.15 29.82
C ASN A 242 21.03 -12.89 28.65
N THR A 243 19.79 -13.36 28.88
CA THR A 243 18.90 -14.22 28.07
C THR A 243 18.78 -13.94 26.57
N CYS A 244 19.24 -12.80 26.07
CA CYS A 244 19.18 -12.39 24.67
C CYS A 244 20.60 -12.46 24.04
N SER A 245 21.15 -13.66 23.90
CA SER A 245 22.55 -13.88 23.46
C SER A 245 22.80 -13.57 21.99
N LEU A 246 21.76 -13.63 21.15
CA LEU A 246 21.82 -13.27 19.73
C LEU A 246 21.15 -11.92 19.47
N MET A 247 21.54 -11.24 18.39
CA MET A 247 20.87 -10.01 17.95
C MET A 247 19.37 -10.25 17.75
N ILE A 248 19.00 -11.37 17.15
CA ILE A 248 17.59 -11.73 16.93
C ILE A 248 16.85 -11.97 18.25
N ASP A 249 17.51 -12.51 19.26
CA ASP A 249 16.92 -12.69 20.58
C ASP A 249 16.64 -11.33 21.21
N ASN A 250 17.56 -10.37 21.11
CA ASN A 250 17.33 -9.01 21.61
C ASN A 250 16.16 -8.32 20.91
N MET A 251 16.03 -8.51 19.59
CA MET A 251 14.89 -7.97 18.84
C MET A 251 13.57 -8.56 19.33
N ILE A 252 13.52 -9.87 19.60
CA ILE A 252 12.32 -10.53 20.15
C ILE A 252 12.03 -10.07 21.58
N CYS A 253 13.06 -9.95 22.42
CA CYS A 253 12.96 -9.41 23.77
C CYS A 253 12.33 -7.99 23.75
N GLN A 254 12.62 -7.16 22.73
CA GLN A 254 12.01 -5.83 22.56
C GLN A 254 10.56 -5.85 22.07
N LEU A 255 10.16 -6.88 21.32
CA LEU A 255 8.76 -7.06 20.88
C LEU A 255 7.84 -7.55 22.01
N GLY A 256 8.42 -8.02 23.11
CA GLY A 256 7.74 -8.42 24.34
C GLY A 256 7.15 -9.84 24.28
N ASP A 257 6.58 -10.24 25.41
CA ASP A 257 6.16 -11.62 25.68
C ASP A 257 5.11 -12.17 24.71
N ARG A 258 4.38 -11.29 24.01
CA ARG A 258 3.36 -11.70 23.04
C ARG A 258 3.93 -12.56 21.91
N VAL A 259 5.13 -12.23 21.43
CA VAL A 259 5.79 -12.99 20.34
C VAL A 259 6.27 -14.34 20.88
N GLU A 260 6.84 -14.35 22.08
CA GLU A 260 7.26 -15.60 22.74
C GLU A 260 6.07 -16.54 22.97
N HIS A 261 4.94 -16.02 23.46
CA HIS A 261 3.72 -16.81 23.65
C HIS A 261 3.16 -17.34 22.34
N LEU A 262 3.15 -16.52 21.28
CA LEU A 262 2.73 -16.95 19.95
C LEU A 262 3.58 -18.13 19.47
N TRP A 263 4.90 -18.02 19.55
CA TRP A 263 5.83 -19.05 19.07
C TRP A 263 5.97 -20.26 20.00
N LYS A 264 5.35 -20.26 21.18
CA LYS A 264 5.19 -21.45 22.04
C LYS A 264 3.90 -22.21 21.75
N ARG A 265 2.92 -21.58 21.11
CA ARG A 265 1.59 -22.15 20.93
C ARG A 265 1.59 -23.33 19.96
N ASP A 266 2.42 -23.24 18.93
CA ASP A 266 2.44 -24.22 17.84
C ASP A 266 3.27 -25.45 18.23
N GLU A 267 2.96 -26.61 17.65
CA GLU A 267 3.66 -27.86 17.99
C GLU A 267 5.17 -27.76 17.71
N GLY A 268 5.99 -28.14 18.69
CA GLY A 268 7.45 -27.99 18.62
C GLY A 268 7.97 -26.57 18.88
N GLY A 269 7.07 -25.61 19.13
CA GLY A 269 7.40 -24.22 19.44
C GLY A 269 8.25 -24.05 20.69
N THR A 270 9.29 -23.22 20.61
CA THR A 270 10.21 -22.96 21.74
C THR A 270 10.03 -21.58 22.36
N GLY A 271 9.19 -20.73 21.78
CA GLY A 271 9.10 -19.30 22.14
C GLY A 271 10.29 -18.46 21.72
N LYS A 272 11.27 -19.06 21.03
CA LYS A 272 12.50 -18.40 20.56
C LYS A 272 12.57 -18.49 19.06
N TYR A 273 13.43 -17.65 18.46
CA TYR A 273 13.74 -17.79 17.04
C TYR A 273 14.48 -19.10 16.77
N PRO A 274 14.24 -19.77 15.63
CA PRO A 274 13.18 -19.51 14.66
C PRO A 274 11.81 -20.01 15.18
N PRO A 275 10.67 -19.42 14.78
CA PRO A 275 9.34 -19.96 15.13
C PRO A 275 9.11 -21.34 14.49
N ALA A 276 8.24 -22.17 15.06
CA ALA A 276 7.93 -23.50 14.50
C ALA A 276 7.30 -23.40 13.10
N THR A 277 6.48 -22.37 12.89
CA THR A 277 5.81 -22.03 11.64
C THR A 277 6.14 -20.58 11.26
N LEU A 278 6.09 -20.23 9.98
CA LEU A 278 6.11 -18.82 9.54
C LEU A 278 4.71 -18.17 9.59
N HIS A 279 3.69 -18.94 9.95
CA HIS A 279 2.27 -18.63 9.86
C HIS A 279 1.64 -18.65 11.26
#